data_AF-A0A4V1RG66-F1
#
_entry.id   AF-A0A4V1RG66-F1
#
_cell.length_a   1.000
_cell.length_b   1.000
_cell.length_c   1.000
_cell.angle_alpha   90.00
_cell.angle_beta   90.00
_cell.angle_gamma   90.00
#
_symmetry.space_group_name_H-M   'P 1'
#
loop_
_entity.id
_entity.type
_entity.pdbx_description
1 polymer ?
#
loop_
_entity_poly.entity_id
_entity_poly.type
_entity_poly.pdbx_seq_one_letter_code
_entity_poly.pdbx_strand_id
1 'polypeptide(L)'
;MQFSPLYVAAAQGYFAEAGFNIVFEHGDENIGLEQIAVGDLNFGTISGEQVVLARANDRPIVSVYEWYQQVPIGVLIPSTSDATTISELEGRKVGVPGRFGASYIGLIALLQANGMEETDIQLETIGFVAPDVICAGGVEAAV
;
A
#
# COMPACT_ATOMS: atom_id res chain seq x y z
N MET A 1 2.76 -10.41 8.36
CA MET A 1 2.30 -11.07 7.12
C MET A 1 0.86 -10.66 6.84
N GLN A 2 0.63 -9.74 5.90
CA GLN A 2 -0.69 -9.10 5.71
C GLN A 2 -1.80 -10.04 5.22
N PHE A 3 -1.46 -11.08 4.44
CA PHE A 3 -2.42 -12.02 3.85
C PHE A 3 -2.57 -13.33 4.62
N SER A 4 -1.81 -13.54 5.70
CA SER A 4 -1.79 -14.80 6.46
C SER A 4 -3.18 -15.30 6.89
N PRO A 5 -4.11 -14.46 7.38
CA PRO A 5 -5.42 -14.94 7.78
C PRO A 5 -6.18 -15.69 6.67
N LEU A 6 -6.08 -15.23 5.42
CA LEU A 6 -6.74 -15.87 4.26
C LEU A 6 -6.13 -17.25 3.95
N TYR A 7 -4.80 -17.33 3.96
CA TYR A 7 -4.10 -18.60 3.71
C TYR A 7 -4.30 -19.62 4.82
N VAL A 8 -4.32 -19.17 6.07
CA VAL A 8 -4.61 -20.05 7.21
C VAL A 8 -6.04 -20.56 7.13
N ALA A 9 -7.02 -19.69 6.83
CA ALA A 9 -8.41 -20.11 6.66
C ALA A 9 -8.59 -21.14 5.53
N ALA A 10 -7.88 -20.96 4.41
CA ALA A 10 -7.88 -21.94 3.33
C ALA A 10 -7.23 -23.27 3.74
N ALA A 11 -6.05 -23.22 4.37
CA ALA A 11 -5.32 -24.41 4.81
C ALA A 11 -6.08 -25.21 5.88
N GLN A 12 -6.85 -24.54 6.74
CA GLN A 12 -7.67 -25.16 7.78
C GLN A 12 -9.06 -25.57 7.29
N GLY A 13 -9.42 -25.31 6.03
CA GLY A 13 -10.70 -25.72 5.45
C GLY A 13 -11.90 -24.83 5.81
N TYR A 14 -11.70 -23.70 6.50
CA TYR A 14 -12.79 -22.84 6.98
C TYR A 14 -13.69 -22.31 5.86
N PHE A 15 -13.13 -22.01 4.68
CA PHE A 15 -13.94 -21.62 3.52
C PHE A 15 -14.83 -22.76 3.04
N ALA A 16 -14.29 -23.98 2.95
CA ALA A 16 -15.05 -25.15 2.50
C ALA A 16 -16.14 -25.54 3.51
N GLU A 17 -15.85 -25.47 4.81
CA GLU A 17 -16.83 -25.66 5.89
C GLU A 17 -17.98 -24.64 5.82
N ALA A 18 -17.67 -23.40 5.45
CA ALA A 18 -18.65 -22.35 5.20
C ALA A 18 -19.35 -22.45 3.82
N GLY A 19 -19.01 -23.45 3.00
CA GLY A 19 -19.62 -23.69 1.69
C GLY A 19 -19.05 -22.84 0.54
N PHE A 20 -17.88 -22.23 0.73
CA PHE A 20 -17.20 -21.42 -0.28
C PHE A 20 -16.00 -22.15 -0.89
N ASN A 21 -15.87 -22.01 -2.21
CA ASN A 21 -14.66 -22.39 -2.95
C ASN A 21 -13.91 -21.12 -3.35
N ILE A 22 -12.81 -20.81 -2.66
CA ILE A 22 -12.04 -19.58 -2.87
C ILE A 22 -10.88 -19.84 -3.83
N VAL A 23 -10.73 -18.97 -4.82
CA VAL A 23 -9.57 -18.89 -5.71
C VAL A 23 -8.84 -17.58 -5.39
N PHE A 24 -7.52 -17.66 -5.19
CA PHE A 24 -6.69 -16.49 -4.93
C PHE A 24 -6.06 -15.99 -6.23
N GLU A 25 -6.25 -14.71 -6.52
CA GLU A 25 -5.57 -13.98 -7.58
C GLU A 25 -4.59 -12.97 -6.97
N HIS A 26 -3.39 -12.87 -7.56
CA HIS A 26 -2.35 -11.94 -7.12
C HIS A 26 -2.13 -10.87 -8.17
N GLY A 27 -2.02 -9.62 -7.73
CA GLY A 27 -1.76 -8.50 -8.61
C GLY A 27 -1.80 -7.17 -7.87
N ASP A 28 -1.73 -6.10 -8.66
CA ASP A 28 -1.78 -4.74 -8.15
C ASP A 28 -3.21 -4.36 -7.72
N GLU A 29 -3.33 -3.66 -6.59
CA GLU A 29 -4.63 -3.36 -5.99
C GLU A 29 -5.53 -2.51 -6.89
N ASN A 30 -4.95 -1.59 -7.66
CA ASN A 30 -5.72 -0.72 -8.57
C ASN A 30 -6.32 -1.52 -9.74
N ILE A 31 -5.62 -2.55 -10.22
CA ILE A 31 -6.15 -3.45 -11.26
C ILE A 31 -7.25 -4.33 -10.67
N GLY A 32 -7.01 -4.90 -9.48
CA GLY A 32 -8.00 -5.71 -8.77
C GLY A 32 -9.27 -4.92 -8.46
N LEU A 33 -9.16 -3.64 -8.06
CA LEU A 33 -10.30 -2.78 -7.82
C LEU A 33 -11.17 -2.60 -9.07
N GLU A 34 -10.56 -2.32 -10.23
CA GLU A 34 -11.33 -2.17 -11.47
C GLU A 34 -12.02 -3.47 -11.87
N GLN A 35 -11.35 -4.62 -11.71
CA GLN A 35 -11.95 -5.94 -11.94
C GLN A 35 -13.14 -6.20 -11.00
N ILE A 36 -13.06 -5.81 -9.73
CA ILE A 36 -14.20 -5.88 -8.80
C ILE A 36 -15.33 -4.95 -9.26
N ALA A 37 -14.99 -3.74 -9.71
CA ALA A 37 -15.99 -2.76 -10.14
C ALA A 37 -16.80 -3.22 -11.35
N VAL A 38 -16.18 -3.96 -12.27
CA VAL A 38 -16.85 -4.52 -13.47
C VAL A 38 -17.42 -5.93 -13.25
N GLY A 39 -17.17 -6.54 -12.09
CA GLY A 39 -17.71 -7.84 -11.70
C GLY A 39 -16.88 -9.06 -12.13
N ASP A 40 -15.66 -8.85 -12.61
CA ASP A 40 -14.71 -9.92 -12.96
C ASP A 40 -14.12 -10.59 -11.71
N LEU A 41 -13.93 -9.82 -10.62
CA LEU A 41 -13.56 -10.32 -9.30
C LEU A 41 -14.66 -10.04 -8.27
N ASN A 42 -14.78 -10.89 -7.25
CA ASN A 42 -15.82 -10.74 -6.23
C ASN A 42 -15.39 -9.91 -5.02
N PHE A 43 -14.16 -10.11 -4.56
CA PHE A 43 -13.59 -9.47 -3.37
C PHE A 43 -12.10 -9.20 -3.59
N GLY A 44 -11.57 -8.22 -2.85
CA GLY A 44 -10.15 -7.94 -2.82
C GLY A 44 -9.74 -7.28 -1.52
N THR A 45 -8.51 -7.52 -1.09
CA THR A 45 -7.88 -6.74 -0.03
C THR A 45 -7.36 -5.46 -0.67
N ILE A 46 -8.16 -4.41 -0.55
CA ILE A 46 -7.92 -3.11 -1.18
C ILE A 46 -7.75 -2.05 -0.10
N SER A 47 -6.83 -1.11 -0.32
CA SER A 47 -6.60 0.04 0.54
C SER A 47 -7.82 0.98 0.61
N GLY A 48 -8.02 1.62 1.78
CA GLY A 48 -9.24 2.37 2.07
C GLY A 48 -9.42 3.61 1.17
N GLU A 49 -8.32 4.27 0.83
CA GLU A 49 -8.30 5.44 -0.04
C GLU A 49 -8.68 5.09 -1.48
N GLN A 50 -8.32 3.91 -1.98
CA GLN A 50 -8.74 3.44 -3.30
C GLN A 50 -10.26 3.26 -3.38
N VAL A 51 -10.91 2.82 -2.28
CA VAL A 51 -12.38 2.76 -2.22
C VAL A 51 -13.00 4.14 -2.35
N VAL A 52 -12.43 5.15 -1.67
CA VAL A 52 -12.92 6.54 -1.77
C VAL A 52 -12.74 7.10 -3.19
N LEU A 53 -11.54 6.93 -3.78
CA LEU A 53 -11.23 7.36 -5.14
C LEU A 53 -12.13 6.70 -6.19
N ALA A 54 -12.36 5.40 -6.05
CA ALA A 54 -13.21 4.63 -6.95
C ALA A 54 -14.66 5.15 -6.93
N ARG A 55 -15.22 5.36 -5.74
CA ARG A 55 -16.59 5.89 -5.59
C ARG A 55 -16.73 7.32 -6.10
N ALA A 56 -15.68 8.13 -5.98
CA ALA A 56 -15.64 9.47 -6.57
C ALA A 56 -15.65 9.44 -8.12
N ASN A 57 -15.27 8.32 -8.73
CA ASN A 57 -15.29 8.06 -10.17
C ASN A 57 -16.40 7.07 -10.57
N ASP A 58 -17.53 7.10 -9.83
CA ASP A 58 -18.74 6.31 -10.10
C ASP A 58 -18.53 4.78 -10.17
N ARG A 59 -17.46 4.26 -9.56
CA ARG A 59 -17.28 2.81 -9.39
C ARG A 59 -18.11 2.31 -8.20
N PRO A 60 -18.90 1.22 -8.35
CA PRO A 60 -19.82 0.75 -7.33
C PRO A 60 -19.12 -0.10 -6.23
N ILE A 61 -17.96 0.34 -5.75
CA ILE A 61 -17.20 -0.39 -4.72
C ILE A 61 -17.83 -0.18 -3.34
N VAL A 62 -17.87 -1.27 -2.56
CA VAL A 62 -18.36 -1.31 -1.18
C VAL A 62 -17.29 -1.93 -0.30
N SER A 63 -16.86 -1.20 0.74
CA SER A 63 -16.03 -1.78 1.80
C SER A 63 -16.91 -2.57 2.76
N VAL A 64 -16.58 -3.84 2.99
CA VAL A 64 -17.36 -4.75 3.84
C VAL A 64 -16.63 -5.17 5.11
N TYR A 65 -15.33 -4.91 5.19
CA TYR A 65 -14.49 -5.29 6.31
C TYR A 65 -13.23 -4.40 6.39
N GLU A 66 -12.90 -3.94 7.58
CA GLU A 66 -11.69 -3.17 7.86
C GLU A 66 -10.54 -4.11 8.21
N TRP A 67 -9.59 -4.30 7.28
CA TRP A 67 -8.45 -5.20 7.48
C TRP A 67 -7.43 -4.66 8.50
N TYR A 68 -7.20 -3.36 8.45
CA TYR A 68 -6.36 -2.61 9.39
C TYR A 68 -7.18 -1.49 10.02
N GLN A 69 -7.22 -1.42 11.35
CA GLN A 69 -7.95 -0.37 12.07
C GLN A 69 -7.20 0.98 12.13
N GLN A 70 -5.94 0.97 11.72
CA GLN A 70 -5.08 2.14 11.62
C GLN A 70 -4.25 2.01 10.35
N VAL A 71 -3.95 3.14 9.70
CA VAL A 71 -3.13 3.15 8.47
C VAL A 71 -1.75 2.57 8.78
N PRO A 72 -1.37 1.41 8.22
CA PRO A 72 -0.12 0.72 8.57
C PRO A 72 1.07 1.21 7.74
N ILE A 73 1.02 2.45 7.25
CA ILE A 73 2.02 3.04 6.37
C ILE A 73 2.96 3.91 7.19
N GLY A 74 4.26 3.78 6.95
CA GLY A 74 5.29 4.58 7.60
C GLY A 74 6.51 4.74 6.69
N VAL A 75 7.29 5.78 6.95
CA VAL A 75 8.56 6.01 6.25
C VAL A 75 9.68 5.44 7.11
N LEU A 76 10.45 4.53 6.54
CA LEU A 76 11.69 4.04 7.13
C LEU A 76 12.83 4.98 6.74
N ILE A 77 13.49 5.54 7.76
CA ILE A 77 14.76 6.26 7.62
C ILE A 77 15.84 5.40 8.31
N PRO A 78 16.91 5.00 7.61
CA PRO A 78 17.97 4.18 8.21
C PRO A 78 18.65 4.91 9.36
N SER A 79 19.05 4.19 10.41
CA SER A 79 19.78 4.77 11.54
C SER A 79 21.16 5.33 11.17
N THR A 80 21.68 4.98 10.00
CA THR A 80 22.91 5.53 9.42
C THR A 80 22.69 6.84 8.68
N SER A 81 21.43 7.25 8.46
CA SER A 81 21.09 8.55 7.89
C SER A 81 21.31 9.64 8.93
N ASP A 82 21.67 10.83 8.46
CA ASP A 82 21.69 12.07 9.24
C ASP A 82 20.28 12.70 9.35
N ALA A 83 19.31 12.26 8.54
CA ALA A 83 17.91 12.61 8.71
C ALA A 83 17.24 11.75 9.77
N THR A 84 16.35 12.36 10.56
CA THR A 84 15.57 11.70 11.62
C THR A 84 14.09 12.08 11.61
N THR A 85 13.73 13.09 10.82
CA THR A 85 12.37 13.61 10.66
C THR A 85 11.96 13.66 9.20
N ILE A 86 10.64 13.77 8.93
CA ILE A 86 10.13 13.90 7.56
C ILE A 86 10.63 15.18 6.89
N SER A 87 10.66 16.31 7.60
CA SER A 87 11.17 17.58 7.07
C SER A 87 12.62 17.51 6.59
N GLU A 88 13.45 16.67 7.20
CA GLU A 88 14.86 16.49 6.81
C GLU A 88 15.03 15.65 5.53
N LEU A 89 13.95 15.14 4.95
CA LEU A 89 13.96 14.46 3.65
C LEU A 89 13.97 15.43 2.46
N GLU A 90 13.89 16.75 2.69
CA GLU A 90 13.99 17.75 1.62
C GLU A 90 15.25 17.53 0.76
N GLY A 91 15.06 17.43 -0.55
CA GLY A 91 16.10 17.16 -1.54
C GLY A 91 16.63 15.73 -1.58
N ARG A 92 16.15 14.82 -0.70
CA ARG A 92 16.66 13.44 -0.56
C ARG A 92 15.92 12.44 -1.41
N LYS A 93 16.55 11.27 -1.65
CA LYS A 93 15.94 10.15 -2.39
C LYS A 93 15.01 9.35 -1.49
N VAL A 94 13.74 9.28 -1.85
CA VAL A 94 12.72 8.52 -1.12
C VAL A 94 12.11 7.48 -2.04
N GLY A 95 12.19 6.20 -1.65
CA GLY A 95 11.67 5.08 -2.41
C GLY A 95 10.20 4.77 -2.10
N VAL A 96 9.42 4.48 -3.13
CA VAL A 96 8.08 3.88 -3.03
C VAL A 96 7.96 2.70 -3.98
N PRO A 97 7.06 1.72 -3.71
CA PRO A 97 6.82 0.62 -4.64
C PRO A 97 6.41 1.09 -6.04
N GLY A 98 5.61 2.15 -6.09
CA GLY A 98 5.18 2.85 -7.30
C GLY A 98 4.36 4.09 -6.92
N ARG A 99 4.04 4.94 -7.90
CA ARG A 99 3.23 6.16 -7.72
C ARG A 99 1.73 5.84 -7.67
N PHE A 100 1.36 4.85 -6.87
CA PHE A 100 0.01 4.35 -6.70
C PHE A 100 -0.15 3.68 -5.33
N GLY A 101 -1.41 3.50 -4.92
CA GLY A 101 -1.79 2.78 -3.73
C GLY A 101 -1.32 3.38 -2.40
N ALA A 102 -1.46 2.57 -1.34
CA ALA A 102 -1.35 3.03 0.04
C ALA A 102 0.03 3.60 0.40
N SER A 103 1.12 3.01 -0.09
CA SER A 103 2.47 3.50 0.23
C SER A 103 2.70 4.91 -0.33
N TYR A 104 2.31 5.16 -1.58
CA TYR A 104 2.45 6.47 -2.21
C TYR A 104 1.53 7.49 -1.53
N ILE A 105 0.24 7.17 -1.36
CA ILE A 105 -0.72 8.10 -0.77
C ILE A 105 -0.38 8.41 0.69
N GLY A 106 0.09 7.40 1.44
CA GLY A 106 0.58 7.58 2.81
C GLY A 106 1.82 8.47 2.88
N LEU A 107 2.78 8.35 1.94
CA LEU A 107 3.91 9.26 1.86
C LEU A 107 3.47 10.70 1.62
N ILE A 108 2.60 10.93 0.63
CA ILE A 108 2.08 12.27 0.32
C ILE A 108 1.37 12.87 1.54
N ALA A 109 0.54 12.08 2.24
CA ALA A 109 -0.12 12.53 3.46
C ALA A 109 0.89 12.90 4.57
N LEU A 110 1.96 12.11 4.73
CA LEU A 110 3.03 12.39 5.71
C LEU A 110 3.80 13.66 5.36
N LEU A 111 4.15 13.88 4.08
CA LEU A 111 4.81 15.10 3.62
C LEU A 111 3.93 16.33 3.91
N GLN A 112 2.67 16.29 3.51
CA GLN A 112 1.73 17.39 3.71
C GLN A 112 1.49 17.69 5.20
N ALA A 113 1.41 16.67 6.04
CA ALA A 113 1.30 16.85 7.50
C ALA A 113 2.52 17.56 8.11
N ASN A 114 3.67 17.55 7.42
CA ASN A 114 4.89 18.24 7.81
C ASN A 114 5.17 19.51 6.98
N GLY A 115 4.17 20.01 6.23
CA GLY A 115 4.28 21.23 5.43
C GLY A 115 5.15 21.09 4.17
N MET A 116 5.35 19.87 3.69
CA MET A 116 6.10 19.56 2.47
C MET A 116 5.18 19.13 1.33
N GLU A 117 5.70 19.21 0.11
CA GLU A 117 5.10 18.68 -1.11
C GLU A 117 5.97 17.57 -1.70
N GLU A 118 5.42 16.79 -2.64
CA GLU A 118 6.19 15.73 -3.32
C GLU A 118 7.42 16.30 -4.05
N THR A 119 7.32 17.53 -4.57
CA THR A 119 8.41 18.21 -5.28
C THR A 119 9.61 18.54 -4.39
N ASP A 120 9.42 18.51 -3.07
CA ASP A 120 10.50 18.75 -2.11
C ASP A 120 11.41 17.54 -1.96
N ILE A 121 11.05 16.37 -2.52
CA ILE A 121 11.85 15.13 -2.45
C ILE A 121 12.19 14.59 -3.84
N GLN A 122 13.21 13.73 -3.91
CA GLN A 122 13.51 12.94 -5.12
C GLN A 122 12.79 11.59 -5.00
N LEU A 123 11.55 11.51 -5.48
CA LEU A 123 10.75 10.28 -5.38
C LEU A 123 11.18 9.23 -6.42
N GLU A 124 11.58 8.05 -5.93
CA GLU A 124 12.06 6.92 -6.73
C GLU A 124 11.08 5.74 -6.69
N THR A 125 10.81 5.12 -7.84
CA THR A 125 10.01 3.89 -7.93
C THR A 125 10.92 2.67 -7.84
N ILE A 126 10.79 1.92 -6.76
CA ILE A 126 11.73 0.84 -6.40
C ILE A 126 11.07 -0.54 -6.31
N GLY A 127 9.76 -0.65 -6.54
CA GLY A 127 9.02 -1.90 -6.34
C GLY A 127 9.00 -2.34 -4.87
N PHE A 128 8.69 -3.61 -4.62
CA PHE A 128 8.49 -4.14 -3.27
C PHE A 128 9.79 -4.61 -2.59
N VAL A 129 10.93 -3.97 -2.89
CA VAL A 129 12.28 -4.35 -2.43
C VAL A 129 12.96 -3.26 -1.58
N ALA A 130 12.16 -2.46 -0.86
CA ALA A 130 12.66 -1.36 -0.03
C ALA A 130 13.83 -1.72 0.90
N PRO A 131 13.83 -2.86 1.63
CA PRO A 131 14.97 -3.22 2.48
C PRO A 131 16.28 -3.36 1.71
N ASP A 132 16.26 -4.00 0.55
CA ASP A 132 17.46 -4.23 -0.26
C ASP A 132 18.00 -2.93 -0.86
N VAL A 133 17.10 -2.07 -1.34
CA VAL A 133 17.47 -0.78 -1.95
C VAL A 133 18.03 0.19 -0.91
N ILE A 134 17.45 0.22 0.29
CA ILE A 134 17.97 0.98 1.42
C ILE A 134 19.37 0.46 1.81
N CYS A 135 19.53 -0.85 2.01
CA CYS A 135 20.81 -1.44 2.40
C CYS A 135 21.91 -1.21 1.34
N ALA A 136 21.55 -1.16 0.07
CA ALA A 136 22.46 -0.85 -1.02
C ALA A 136 22.76 0.66 -1.18
N GLY A 137 22.10 1.53 -0.41
CA GLY A 137 22.24 2.99 -0.52
C GLY A 137 21.59 3.59 -1.78
N GLY A 138 20.63 2.89 -2.38
CA GLY A 138 19.91 3.38 -3.57
C GLY A 138 18.94 4.52 -3.25
N VAL A 139 18.38 4.53 -2.04
CA VAL A 139 17.52 5.59 -1.48
C VAL A 139 17.88 5.86 -0.02
N GLU A 140 17.56 7.05 0.48
CA GLU A 140 17.85 7.49 1.86
C GLU A 140 16.67 7.25 2.81
N ALA A 141 15.47 7.06 2.27
CA ALA A 141 14.29 6.61 3.00
C ALA A 141 13.39 5.79 2.05
N ALA A 142 12.50 4.96 2.60
CA ALA A 142 11.50 4.29 1.79
C ALA A 142 10.23 4.00 2.59
N VAL A 143 9.13 3.74 1.89
CA VAL A 143 7.84 3.31 2.46
C VAL A 143 7.65 1.81 2.30
#